data_AF-A0A420DNW1-F1
#
_entry.id   AF-A0A420DNW1-F1
#
_cell.length_a   1.000
_cell.length_b   1.000
_cell.length_c   1.000
_cell.angle_alpha   90.00
_cell.angle_beta   90.00
_cell.angle_gamma   90.00
#
_symmetry.space_group_name_H-M   'P 1'
#
loop_
_entity.id
_entity.type
_entity.pdbx_description
1 polymer ?
#
loop_
_entity_poly.entity_id
_entity_poly.type
_entity_poly.pdbx_seq_one_letter_code
_entity_poly.pdbx_strand_id
1 'polypeptide(L)'
;MRNSWTGSELDQLEKQVSNFEFVAFKKKFDRSSDRKKAIKAAARVADDQNIRFILGGSIDYLLSRPELVNAAISKARDHIATLRANGPRLN
;
A
#
# COMPACT_ATOMS: atom_id res chain seq x y z
N MET A 1 -8.62 16.41 -9.95
CA MET A 1 -7.65 15.31 -10.12
C MET A 1 -6.26 15.92 -10.03
N ARG A 2 -5.29 15.27 -9.37
CA ARG A 2 -3.93 15.78 -9.18
C ARG A 2 -3.16 15.64 -10.52
N ASN A 3 -2.54 16.71 -11.01
CA ASN A 3 -2.04 16.77 -12.40
C ASN A 3 -0.65 16.14 -12.61
N SER A 4 0.10 15.85 -11.55
CA SER A 4 1.39 15.16 -11.67
C SER A 4 1.87 14.70 -10.29
N TRP A 5 2.61 13.59 -10.27
CA TRP A 5 3.34 13.09 -9.10
C TRP A 5 4.82 13.46 -9.24
N THR A 6 5.45 13.94 -8.16
CA THR A 6 6.90 14.16 -8.11
C THR A 6 7.64 12.90 -7.66
N GLY A 7 8.95 12.83 -7.90
CA GLY A 7 9.78 11.69 -7.46
C GLY A 7 9.70 11.45 -5.95
N SER A 8 9.74 12.51 -5.14
CA SER A 8 9.65 12.39 -3.67
C SER A 8 8.29 11.92 -3.18
N GLU A 9 7.21 12.28 -3.88
CA GLU A 9 5.85 11.80 -3.58
C GLU A 9 5.70 10.32 -3.94
N LEU A 10 6.29 9.87 -5.04
CA LEU A 10 6.31 8.45 -5.42
C LEU A 10 7.14 7.61 -4.43
N ASP A 11 8.30 8.11 -4.00
CA ASP A 11 9.10 7.45 -2.97
C ASP A 11 8.34 7.38 -1.62
N GLN A 12 7.55 8.41 -1.31
CA GLN A 12 6.68 8.41 -0.13
C GLN A 12 5.55 7.37 -0.25
N LEU A 13 4.93 7.22 -1.42
CA LEU A 13 3.97 6.14 -1.68
C LEU A 13 4.61 4.76 -1.51
N GLU A 14 5.83 4.55 -2.00
CA GLU A 14 6.55 3.27 -1.84
C GLU A 14 6.80 2.94 -0.36
N LYS A 15 7.17 3.95 0.43
CA LYS A 15 7.31 3.80 1.90
C LYS A 15 5.98 3.45 2.56
N GLN A 16 4.87 4.04 2.13
CA GLN A 16 3.53 3.74 2.66
C GLN A 16 3.13 2.28 2.35
N VAL A 17 3.33 1.81 1.11
CA VAL A 17 3.10 0.40 0.72
C VAL A 17 4.01 -0.54 1.50
N SER A 18 5.28 -0.19 1.69
CA SER A 18 6.23 -0.99 2.46
C SER A 18 5.88 -1.05 3.95
N ASN A 19 5.37 0.05 4.52
CA ASN A 19 4.83 0.06 5.88
C ASN A 19 3.58 -0.83 6.01
N PHE A 20 2.70 -0.81 5.01
CA PHE A 20 1.56 -1.74 4.97
C PHE A 20 2.04 -3.20 4.98
N GLU A 21 3.00 -3.58 4.12
CA GLU A 21 3.58 -4.95 4.12
C GLU A 21 4.20 -5.30 5.48
N PHE A 22 4.98 -4.39 6.06
CA PHE A 22 5.60 -4.59 7.36
C PHE A 22 4.56 -4.85 8.45
N VAL A 23 3.52 -4.02 8.54
CA VAL A 23 2.42 -4.19 9.49
C VAL A 23 1.63 -5.47 9.19
N ALA A 24 1.42 -5.78 7.92
CA ALA A 24 0.67 -6.94 7.49
C ALA A 24 1.37 -8.23 7.88
N PHE A 25 2.69 -8.36 7.73
CA PHE A 25 3.38 -9.65 7.83
C PHE A 25 4.57 -9.73 8.78
N LYS A 26 5.26 -8.61 9.05
CA LYS A 26 6.55 -8.61 9.77
C LYS A 26 6.41 -8.13 11.22
N LYS A 27 5.48 -7.22 11.49
CA LYS A 27 5.22 -6.68 12.83
C LYS A 27 4.53 -7.73 13.70
N LYS A 28 5.05 -7.93 14.91
CA LYS A 28 4.43 -8.78 15.93
C LYS A 28 3.25 -8.06 16.57
N PHE A 29 2.19 -8.80 16.83
CA PHE A 29 0.99 -8.33 17.53
C PHE A 29 0.56 -9.39 18.54
N ASP A 30 0.19 -8.95 19.73
CA ASP A 30 -0.31 -9.85 20.78
C ASP A 30 -1.73 -10.34 20.45
N ARG A 31 -2.50 -9.56 19.67
CA ARG A 31 -3.88 -9.87 19.28
C ARG A 31 -4.11 -9.65 17.79
N SER A 32 -4.88 -10.56 17.18
CA SER A 32 -5.28 -10.48 15.78
C SER A 32 -6.12 -9.22 15.47
N SER A 33 -6.97 -8.80 16.41
CA SER A 33 -7.76 -7.56 16.29
C SER A 33 -6.89 -6.31 16.13
N ASP A 34 -5.74 -6.27 16.81
CA ASP A 34 -4.85 -5.12 16.81
C ASP A 34 -4.04 -5.07 15.51
N ARG A 35 -3.65 -6.24 14.99
CA ARG A 35 -3.09 -6.38 13.62
C ARG A 35 -4.07 -5.84 12.58
N LYS A 36 -5.35 -6.24 12.65
CA LYS A 36 -6.39 -5.79 11.71
C LYS A 36 -6.66 -4.28 11.81
N LYS A 37 -6.62 -3.69 13.00
CA LYS A 37 -6.72 -2.23 13.18
C LYS A 37 -5.50 -1.51 12.59
N ALA A 38 -4.30 -2.02 12.87
CA ALA A 38 -3.05 -1.42 12.41
C ALA A 38 -2.90 -1.47 10.88
N ILE A 39 -3.21 -2.60 10.26
CA ILE A 39 -3.16 -2.74 8.79
C ILE A 39 -4.20 -1.83 8.11
N LYS A 40 -5.38 -1.65 8.72
CA LYS A 40 -6.40 -0.71 8.24
C LYS A 40 -5.93 0.75 8.33
N ALA A 41 -5.22 1.10 9.39
CA ALA A 41 -4.58 2.41 9.48
C ALA A 41 -3.48 2.57 8.42
N ALA A 42 -2.63 1.57 8.24
CA ALA A 42 -1.56 1.59 7.23
C ALA A 42 -2.09 1.69 5.79
N ALA A 43 -3.23 1.08 5.47
CA ALA A 43 -3.87 1.26 4.17
C ALA A 43 -4.35 2.70 3.96
N ARG A 44 -4.96 3.31 5.00
CA ARG A 44 -5.58 4.64 4.90
C ARG A 44 -4.60 5.79 4.73
N VAL A 45 -3.35 5.63 5.19
CA VAL A 45 -2.32 6.66 5.08
C VAL A 45 -1.70 6.74 3.68
N ALA A 46 -2.06 5.82 2.76
CA ALA A 46 -1.61 5.94 1.38
C ALA A 46 -2.21 7.19 0.72
N ASP A 47 -1.36 8.04 0.14
CA ASP A 47 -1.80 9.31 -0.44
C ASP A 47 -2.60 9.11 -1.74
N ASP A 48 -2.35 8.00 -2.45
CA ASP A 48 -3.07 7.63 -3.66
C ASP A 48 -4.37 6.88 -3.36
N GLN A 49 -5.46 7.29 -4.00
CA GLN A 49 -6.78 6.69 -3.80
C GLN A 49 -6.85 5.24 -4.30
N ASN A 50 -6.24 4.91 -5.44
CA ASN A 50 -6.27 3.54 -5.97
C ASN A 50 -5.50 2.59 -5.05
N ILE A 51 -4.33 3.01 -4.55
CA ILE A 51 -3.54 2.24 -3.59
C ILE A 51 -4.35 2.01 -2.31
N ARG A 52 -5.04 3.03 -1.79
CA ARG A 52 -5.95 2.86 -0.64
C ARG A 52 -7.01 1.79 -0.87
N PHE A 53 -7.63 1.77 -2.06
CA PHE A 53 -8.65 0.77 -2.39
C PHE A 53 -8.07 -0.63 -2.54
N ILE A 54 -6.95 -0.77 -3.25
CA ILE A 54 -6.26 -2.04 -3.47
C ILE A 54 -5.87 -2.67 -2.13
N LEU A 55 -5.19 -1.92 -1.28
CA LEU A 55 -4.73 -2.39 0.03
C LEU A 55 -5.89 -2.57 1.01
N GLY A 56 -6.84 -1.64 1.04
CA GLY A 56 -8.00 -1.68 1.93
C GLY A 56 -8.90 -2.89 1.68
N GLY A 57 -9.13 -3.23 0.41
CA GLY A 57 -9.94 -4.37 0.00
C GLY A 57 -9.31 -5.73 0.33
N SER A 58 -7.99 -5.79 0.57
CA SER A 58 -7.33 -7.07 0.88
C SER A 58 -7.34 -7.42 2.38
N ILE A 59 -7.63 -6.48 3.27
CA ILE A 59 -7.43 -6.62 4.73
C ILE A 59 -8.19 -7.82 5.31
N ASP A 60 -9.43 -8.04 4.87
CA ASP A 60 -10.27 -9.12 5.41
C ASP A 60 -9.73 -10.51 5.07
N TYR A 61 -8.86 -10.63 4.07
CA TYR A 61 -8.21 -11.87 3.66
C TYR A 61 -6.92 -12.16 4.43
N LEU A 62 -6.45 -11.28 5.32
CA LEU A 62 -5.13 -11.41 5.94
C LEU A 62 -4.89 -12.75 6.65
N LEU A 63 -5.92 -13.32 7.29
CA LEU A 63 -5.79 -14.56 8.05
C LEU A 63 -6.15 -15.81 7.23
N SER A 64 -7.09 -15.69 6.30
CA SER A 64 -7.61 -16.83 5.54
C SER A 64 -6.89 -17.04 4.21
N ARG A 65 -6.45 -15.96 3.57
CA ARG A 65 -5.86 -15.92 2.23
C ARG A 65 -4.76 -14.85 2.13
N PRO A 66 -3.64 -15.01 2.88
CA PRO A 66 -2.56 -14.02 2.91
C PRO A 66 -1.92 -13.77 1.53
N GLU A 67 -2.02 -14.73 0.60
CA GLU A 67 -1.60 -14.56 -0.79
C GLU A 67 -2.35 -13.43 -1.51
N LEU A 68 -3.62 -13.18 -1.18
CA LEU A 68 -4.38 -12.07 -1.74
C LEU A 68 -3.89 -10.71 -1.23
N VAL A 69 -3.40 -10.67 0.01
CA VAL A 69 -2.77 -9.45 0.57
C VAL A 69 -1.43 -9.20 -0.12
N ASN A 70 -0.64 -10.24 -0.38
CA ASN A 70 0.60 -10.11 -1.17
C ASN A 70 0.32 -9.65 -2.61
N ALA A 71 -0.71 -10.20 -3.26
CA ALA A 71 -1.11 -9.79 -4.60
C ALA A 71 -1.55 -8.31 -4.64
N ALA A 72 -2.28 -7.84 -3.62
CA ALA A 72 -2.64 -6.43 -3.49
C ALA A 72 -1.42 -5.52 -3.31
N ILE A 73 -0.43 -5.94 -2.51
CA ILE A 73 0.84 -5.21 -2.36
C ILE A 73 1.59 -5.13 -3.70
N SER A 74 1.69 -6.24 -4.44
CA SER A 74 2.30 -6.24 -5.78
C SER A 74 1.58 -5.26 -6.71
N LYS A 75 0.24 -5.34 -6.77
CA LYS A 75 -0.57 -4.45 -7.60
C LYS A 75 -0.43 -2.97 -7.22
N ALA A 76 -0.29 -2.67 -5.93
CA ALA A 76 -0.02 -1.32 -5.47
C ALA A 76 1.37 -0.82 -5.93
N ARG A 77 2.40 -1.68 -5.88
CA ARG A 77 3.74 -1.36 -6.40
C ARG A 77 3.73 -1.16 -7.92
N ASP A 78 3.03 -2.01 -8.66
CA ASP A 78 2.88 -1.88 -10.11
C ASP A 78 2.17 -0.57 -10.48
N HIS A 79 1.20 -0.14 -9.66
CA HIS A 79 0.55 1.16 -9.83
C HIS A 79 1.55 2.31 -9.65
N ILE A 80 2.41 2.27 -8.62
CA ILE A 80 3.47 3.28 -8.42
C ILE A 80 4.44 3.29 -9.60
N ALA A 81 4.87 2.11 -10.08
CA ALA A 81 5.73 2.01 -11.25
C ALA A 81 5.09 2.65 -12.50
N THR A 82 3.79 2.44 -12.69
CA THR A 82 3.02 3.08 -13.77
C THR A 82 2.97 4.60 -13.60
N LEU A 83 2.73 5.11 -12.38
CA LEU A 83 2.75 6.54 -12.09
C LEU A 83 4.14 7.14 -12.36
N ARG A 84 5.22 6.43 -11.99
CA ARG A 84 6.61 6.83 -12.23
C ARG A 84 6.92 6.89 -13.73
N ALA A 85 6.46 5.92 -14.52
CA ALA A 85 6.64 5.90 -15.96
C ALA A 85 5.86 7.00 -16.70
N ASN A 86 4.71 7.40 -16.16
CA ASN A 86 3.82 8.42 -16.73
C ASN A 86 4.05 9.84 -16.18
N GLY A 87 4.89 10.00 -15.15
CA GLY A 87 5.29 11.32 -14.66
C GLY A 87 6.04 12.11 -15.74
N PRO A 88 6.07 13.45 -15.67
CA PRO A 88 6.95 14.22 -16.54
C PRO A 88 8.36 13.66 -16.34
N ARG A 89 8.96 13.13 -17.42
CA ARG A 89 10.35 12.65 -17.39
C ARG A 89 11.15 13.73 -16.68
N LEU A 90 11.66 13.41 -15.49
CA LEU A 90 12.67 14.21 -14.82
C LEU A 90 13.90 14.11 -15.72
N ASN A 91 13.95 14.99 -16.73
CA ASN A 91 15.15 15.35 -17.46
C ASN A 91 15.99 16.25 -16.57
#